data_AF-A0A8M8V7E8-F1
#
_entry.id   AF-A0A8M8V7E8-F1
#
_cell.length_a   1.000
_cell.length_b   1.000
_cell.length_c   1.000
_cell.angle_alpha   90.00
_cell.angle_beta   90.00
_cell.angle_gamma   90.00
#
_symmetry.space_group_name_H-M   'P 1'
#
loop_
_entity.id
_entity.type
_entity.pdbx_description
1 polymer ?
#
loop_
_entity_poly.entity_id
_entity_poly.type
_entity_poly.pdbx_seq_one_letter_code
_entity_poly.pdbx_strand_id
1 'polypeptide(L)'
;MDEKAHFVDINIETSNTVVDTSAESARWSKRCIYRIPPCVADLKKTVYLPQMVSLGPYHNGTPHLSAMEEHKSRALSHFLKRLDKPLCSFIHALTPVVQDLRDAYDNLDPKWQDDDKFLTVMIVDGCFVLEILRTTTQTDHKPQD
;
A
#
# COMPACT_ATOMS: atom_id res chain seq x y z
N MET A 1 32.30 -36.19 16.84
CA MET A 1 31.84 -37.03 15.71
C MET A 1 30.44 -37.45 16.13
N ASP A 2 29.35 -36.88 15.64
CA ASP A 2 29.04 -36.57 14.25
C ASP A 2 28.16 -35.32 14.12
N GLU A 3 28.60 -34.40 13.25
CA GLU A 3 27.78 -33.30 12.73
C GLU A 3 27.53 -33.63 11.26
N LYS A 4 26.40 -34.26 10.94
CA LYS A 4 25.92 -34.37 9.56
C LYS A 4 24.84 -33.32 9.34
N ALA A 5 25.29 -32.16 8.86
CA ALA A 5 24.42 -31.16 8.25
C ALA A 5 23.64 -31.81 7.10
N HIS A 6 22.32 -31.76 7.20
CA HIS A 6 21.41 -32.17 6.15
C HIS A 6 21.37 -31.04 5.11
N PHE A 7 22.23 -31.14 4.09
CA PHE A 7 22.13 -30.28 2.92
C PHE A 7 20.95 -30.80 2.09
N VAL A 8 19.90 -30.00 1.97
CA VAL A 8 18.82 -30.27 1.02
C VAL A 8 19.31 -29.76 -0.33
N ASP A 9 19.64 -30.69 -1.22
CA ASP A 9 20.00 -30.37 -2.60
C ASP A 9 18.78 -29.75 -3.29
N ILE A 10 18.90 -28.48 -3.66
CA ILE A 10 17.91 -27.80 -4.50
C ILE A 10 18.11 -28.33 -5.92
N ASN A 11 17.34 -29.36 -6.29
CA ASN A 11 17.29 -29.86 -7.65
C ASN A 11 16.53 -28.84 -8.52
N ILE A 12 17.27 -27.98 -9.23
CA ILE A 12 16.69 -27.09 -10.24
C ILE A 12 16.43 -27.95 -11.49
N GLU A 13 15.29 -28.65 -11.50
CA GLU A 13 14.76 -29.20 -12.74
C GLU A 13 14.35 -28.03 -13.62
N THR A 14 15.22 -27.70 -14.57
CA THR A 14 14.99 -26.66 -15.55
C THR A 14 13.99 -27.22 -16.58
N SER A 15 12.71 -27.21 -16.22
CA SER A 15 11.65 -27.32 -17.23
C SER A 15 11.75 -26.09 -18.11
N ASN A 16 11.97 -26.30 -19.41
CA ASN A 16 12.12 -25.29 -20.47
C ASN A 16 10.89 -24.36 -20.58
N THR A 17 10.71 -23.46 -19.63
CA THR A 17 10.00 -22.20 -19.85
C THR A 17 11.07 -21.15 -20.05
N VAL A 18 11.10 -20.54 -21.23
CA VAL A 18 11.90 -19.33 -21.46
C VAL A 18 11.31 -18.27 -20.54
N VAL A 19 11.86 -18.16 -19.33
CA VAL A 19 11.54 -17.08 -18.41
C VAL A 19 12.12 -15.83 -19.06
N ASP A 20 11.24 -15.01 -19.64
CA ASP A 20 11.60 -13.73 -20.24
C ASP A 20 12.19 -12.82 -19.16
N THR A 21 13.51 -12.89 -19.02
CA THR A 21 14.30 -12.21 -17.99
C THR A 21 14.15 -10.69 -18.11
N SER A 22 13.82 -10.18 -19.30
CA SER A 22 13.58 -8.75 -19.56
C SER A 22 12.25 -8.30 -18.96
N ALA A 23 11.17 -9.06 -19.16
CA ALA A 23 9.87 -8.76 -18.57
C ALA A 23 9.90 -8.86 -17.04
N GLU A 24 10.62 -9.83 -16.46
CA GLU A 24 10.79 -9.94 -15.01
C GLU A 24 11.59 -8.77 -14.42
N SER A 25 12.69 -8.38 -15.07
CA SER A 25 13.49 -7.23 -14.64
C SER A 25 12.69 -5.92 -14.70
N ALA A 26 11.92 -5.70 -15.77
CA ALA A 26 11.03 -4.55 -15.89
C ALA A 26 9.97 -4.52 -14.78
N ARG A 27 9.36 -5.67 -14.45
CA ARG A 27 8.41 -5.78 -13.34
C ARG A 27 9.06 -5.52 -11.98
N TRP A 28 10.28 -5.97 -11.76
CA TRP A 28 11.00 -5.71 -10.51
C TRP A 28 11.36 -4.24 -10.36
N SER A 29 11.72 -3.57 -11.46
CA SER A 29 12.09 -2.16 -11.46
C SER A 29 10.94 -1.21 -11.06
N LYS A 30 9.69 -1.66 -11.20
CA LYS A 30 8.49 -0.90 -10.80
C LYS A 30 8.16 -1.02 -9.31
N ARG A 31 8.60 -2.08 -8.62
CA ARG A 31 8.26 -2.32 -7.22
C ARG A 31 9.01 -1.35 -6.32
N CYS A 32 8.29 -0.69 -5.42
CA CYS A 32 8.87 0.19 -4.41
C CYS A 32 8.18 0.08 -3.04
N ILE A 33 7.11 -0.70 -2.93
CA ILE A 33 6.37 -0.95 -1.70
C ILE A 33 6.42 -2.44 -1.40
N TYR A 34 7.15 -2.82 -0.35
CA TYR A 34 7.42 -4.21 -0.02
C TYR A 34 6.65 -4.65 1.22
N ARG A 35 6.15 -5.88 1.20
CA ARG A 35 5.56 -6.52 2.36
C ARG A 35 6.65 -7.19 3.19
N ILE A 36 6.69 -6.89 4.48
CA ILE A 36 7.65 -7.51 5.40
C ILE A 36 7.29 -8.99 5.56
N PRO A 37 8.25 -9.93 5.38
CA PRO A 37 8.01 -11.34 5.57
C PRO A 37 7.51 -11.64 6.99
N PRO A 38 6.52 -12.55 7.18
CA PRO A 38 5.98 -12.89 8.49
C PRO A 38 7.05 -13.32 9.50
N CYS A 39 8.05 -14.10 9.05
CA CYS A 39 9.16 -14.54 9.90
C CYS A 39 9.94 -13.36 10.52
N VAL A 40 10.04 -12.21 9.83
CA VAL A 40 10.68 -11.00 10.35
C VAL A 40 9.71 -10.19 11.20
N ALA A 41 8.46 -10.06 10.74
CA ALA A 41 7.44 -9.29 11.46
C ALA A 41 7.12 -9.89 12.84
N ASP A 42 7.11 -11.22 12.96
CA ASP A 42 6.79 -11.92 14.20
C ASP A 42 7.86 -11.77 15.29
N LEU A 43 9.13 -11.49 14.94
CA LEU A 43 10.18 -11.20 15.91
C LEU A 43 9.88 -9.94 16.75
N LYS A 44 9.29 -8.92 16.12
CA LYS A 44 8.93 -7.66 16.80
C LYS A 44 7.77 -6.93 16.11
N LYS A 45 6.56 -7.43 16.32
CA LYS A 45 5.32 -6.94 15.69
C LYS A 45 5.11 -5.43 15.84
N THR A 46 5.48 -4.84 16.97
CA THR A 46 5.28 -3.41 17.25
C THR A 46 6.10 -2.48 16.37
N VAL A 47 7.20 -2.96 15.78
CA VAL A 47 8.06 -2.17 14.88
C VAL A 47 7.59 -2.28 13.43
N TYR A 48 7.09 -3.46 13.05
CA TYR A 48 6.78 -3.77 11.65
C TYR A 48 5.31 -3.62 11.29
N LEU A 49 4.41 -3.60 12.27
CA LEU A 49 2.99 -3.37 12.04
C LEU A 49 2.63 -1.91 12.33
N PRO A 50 1.75 -1.29 11.52
CA PRO A 50 1.21 0.02 11.84
C PRO A 50 0.49 0.00 13.19
N GLN A 51 0.74 1.04 13.99
CA GLN A 51 0.17 1.17 15.33
C GLN A 51 -1.10 2.03 15.37
N MET A 52 -1.25 2.96 14.42
CA MET A 52 -2.33 3.95 14.44
C MET A 52 -3.10 4.04 13.13
N VAL A 53 -2.40 4.08 11.99
CA VAL A 53 -3.02 4.23 10.68
C VAL A 53 -2.39 3.26 9.69
N SER A 54 -3.22 2.56 8.91
CA SER A 54 -2.80 1.83 7.72
C SER A 54 -2.74 2.80 6.54
N LEU A 55 -1.75 2.66 5.67
CA LEU A 55 -1.78 3.29 4.35
C LEU A 55 -1.62 2.21 3.30
N GLY A 56 -2.48 2.26 2.29
CA GLY A 56 -2.57 1.29 1.24
C GLY A 56 -3.17 -0.05 1.67
N PRO A 57 -3.10 -1.04 0.75
CA PRO A 57 -3.85 -2.28 0.80
C PRO A 57 -3.38 -3.30 1.84
N TYR A 58 -2.12 -3.27 2.28
CA TYR A 58 -1.55 -4.35 3.12
C TYR A 58 -2.17 -4.47 4.49
N HIS A 59 -2.51 -3.34 5.13
CA HIS A 59 -3.09 -3.32 6.47
C HIS A 59 -4.51 -2.75 6.49
N ASN A 60 -5.13 -2.56 5.31
CA ASN A 60 -6.49 -2.08 5.18
C ASN A 60 -7.49 -3.03 5.85
N GLY A 61 -8.34 -2.48 6.73
CA GLY A 61 -9.36 -3.23 7.46
C GLY A 61 -8.84 -4.01 8.67
N THR A 62 -7.59 -3.77 9.10
CA THR A 62 -7.08 -4.41 10.32
C THR A 62 -7.85 -3.89 11.55
N PRO A 63 -8.40 -4.76 12.42
CA PRO A 63 -9.33 -4.33 13.47
C PRO A 63 -8.80 -3.23 14.40
N HIS A 64 -7.52 -3.29 14.81
CA HIS A 64 -6.93 -2.30 15.72
C HIS A 64 -6.67 -0.94 15.06
N LEU A 65 -6.79 -0.83 13.74
CA LEU A 65 -6.61 0.40 12.96
C LEU A 65 -7.93 1.05 12.55
N SER A 66 -9.07 0.40 12.84
CA SER A 66 -10.41 0.80 12.39
C SER A 66 -10.79 2.21 12.81
N ALA A 67 -10.36 2.66 13.99
CA ALA A 67 -10.61 4.02 14.48
C ALA A 67 -10.13 5.09 13.49
N MET A 68 -9.04 4.84 12.77
CA MET A 68 -8.44 5.81 11.85
C MET A 68 -9.11 5.80 10.48
N GLU A 69 -9.81 4.73 10.11
CA GLU A 69 -10.58 4.66 8.87
C GLU A 69 -11.74 5.69 8.85
N GLU A 70 -12.30 6.01 10.02
CA GLU A 70 -13.31 7.06 10.14
C GLU A 70 -12.72 8.45 9.88
N HIS A 71 -11.51 8.72 10.38
CA HIS A 71 -10.80 9.97 10.13
C HIS A 71 -10.41 10.13 8.66
N LYS A 72 -10.00 9.05 7.99
CA LYS A 72 -9.76 9.07 6.54
C LYS A 72 -11.04 9.33 5.75
N SER A 73 -12.16 8.73 6.15
CA SER A 73 -13.47 8.96 5.51
C SER A 73 -13.92 10.42 5.64
N ARG A 74 -13.66 11.03 6.81
CA ARG A 74 -13.87 12.48 7.04
C ARG A 74 -12.95 13.33 6.16
N ALA A 75 -11.68 12.97 6.05
CA ALA A 75 -10.73 13.66 5.18
C ALA A 75 -11.15 13.62 3.71
N LEU A 76 -11.55 12.45 3.20
CA LEU A 76 -12.12 12.32 1.85
C LEU A 76 -13.35 13.20 1.68
N SER A 77 -14.28 13.18 2.64
CA SER A 77 -15.49 14.01 2.59
C SER A 77 -15.18 15.50 2.50
N HIS A 78 -14.21 15.99 3.28
CA HIS A 78 -13.77 17.39 3.21
C HIS A 78 -13.09 17.71 1.88
N PHE A 79 -12.24 16.80 1.39
CA PHE A 79 -11.55 16.95 0.12
C PHE A 79 -12.52 17.05 -1.06
N LEU A 80 -13.50 16.13 -1.15
CA LEU A 80 -14.50 16.11 -2.22
C LEU A 80 -15.40 17.35 -2.20
N LYS A 81 -15.88 17.75 -1.00
CA LYS A 81 -16.71 18.96 -0.83
C LYS A 81 -15.98 20.22 -1.30
N ARG A 82 -14.68 20.33 -1.02
CA ARG A 82 -13.89 21.50 -1.37
C ARG A 82 -13.61 21.59 -2.87
N LEU A 83 -13.48 20.47 -3.55
CA LEU A 83 -13.24 20.42 -4.99
C LEU A 83 -14.52 20.41 -5.83
N ASP A 84 -15.68 20.27 -5.17
CA ASP A 84 -17.00 20.12 -5.80
C ASP A 84 -17.00 19.03 -6.89
N LYS A 85 -16.40 17.88 -6.56
CA LYS A 85 -16.25 16.74 -7.47
C LYS A 85 -16.65 15.43 -6.77
N PRO A 86 -17.36 14.53 -7.46
CA PRO A 86 -17.68 13.22 -6.93
C PRO A 86 -16.44 12.30 -6.93
N LEU A 87 -16.45 11.29 -6.06
CA LEU A 87 -15.39 10.28 -5.98
C LEU A 87 -15.11 9.61 -7.33
N CYS A 88 -16.16 9.34 -8.13
CA CYS A 88 -16.02 8.69 -9.43
C CYS A 88 -15.12 9.47 -10.41
N SER A 89 -15.05 10.79 -10.30
CA SER A 89 -14.14 11.60 -11.12
C SER A 89 -12.67 11.28 -10.82
N PHE A 90 -12.33 10.97 -9.56
CA PHE A 90 -10.98 10.60 -9.16
C PHE A 90 -10.66 9.15 -9.52
N ILE A 91 -11.62 8.25 -9.37
CA ILE A 91 -11.48 6.86 -9.84
C ILE A 91 -11.15 6.87 -11.34
N HIS A 92 -11.98 7.54 -12.15
CA HIS A 92 -11.76 7.63 -13.60
C HIS A 92 -10.41 8.27 -13.97
N ALA A 93 -9.97 9.28 -13.22
CA ALA A 93 -8.68 9.93 -13.46
C ALA A 93 -7.48 9.02 -13.12
N LEU A 94 -7.64 8.09 -12.17
CA LEU A 94 -6.57 7.18 -11.74
C LEU A 94 -6.64 5.80 -12.41
N THR A 95 -7.76 5.42 -13.04
CA THR A 95 -7.89 4.17 -13.80
C THR A 95 -6.75 3.95 -14.79
N PRO A 96 -6.29 4.94 -15.59
CA PRO A 96 -5.20 4.72 -16.54
C PRO A 96 -3.87 4.30 -15.92
N VAL A 97 -3.65 4.59 -14.64
CA VAL A 97 -2.40 4.28 -13.91
C VAL A 97 -2.57 3.18 -12.86
N VAL A 98 -3.76 2.56 -12.78
CA VAL A 98 -4.06 1.57 -11.74
C VAL A 98 -3.08 0.38 -11.75
N GLN A 99 -2.66 -0.05 -12.94
CA GLN A 99 -1.70 -1.14 -13.05
C GLN A 99 -0.30 -0.74 -12.56
N ASP A 100 0.17 0.46 -12.86
CA ASP A 100 1.45 0.95 -12.35
C ASP A 100 1.41 1.10 -10.82
N LEU A 101 0.27 1.54 -10.27
CA LEU A 101 0.06 1.58 -8.82
C LEU A 101 0.11 0.19 -8.19
N ARG A 102 -0.44 -0.85 -8.83
CA ARG A 102 -0.34 -2.23 -8.35
C ARG A 102 1.06 -2.81 -8.50
N ASP A 103 1.72 -2.53 -9.62
CA ASP A 103 3.09 -2.98 -9.91
C ASP A 103 4.10 -2.40 -8.91
N ALA A 104 3.77 -1.28 -8.25
CA ALA A 104 4.55 -0.71 -7.16
C ALA A 104 4.56 -1.59 -5.89
N TYR A 105 3.54 -2.43 -5.68
CA TYR A 105 3.44 -3.33 -4.53
C TYR A 105 4.02 -4.71 -4.84
N ASP A 106 4.74 -5.26 -3.86
CA ASP A 106 5.14 -6.67 -3.88
C ASP A 106 4.03 -7.57 -3.32
N ASN A 107 3.76 -8.72 -3.96
CA ASN A 107 2.86 -9.76 -3.43
C ASN A 107 1.49 -9.25 -2.94
N LEU A 108 0.82 -8.45 -3.77
CA LEU A 108 -0.51 -7.90 -3.46
C LEU A 108 -1.59 -9.00 -3.45
N ASP A 109 -2.48 -8.97 -2.44
CA ASP A 109 -3.55 -9.96 -2.29
C ASP A 109 -4.53 -9.93 -3.49
N PRO A 110 -5.00 -11.08 -4.01
CA PRO A 110 -5.93 -11.15 -5.14
C PRO A 110 -7.21 -10.31 -4.98
N LYS A 111 -7.63 -10.00 -3.75
CA LYS A 111 -8.79 -9.13 -3.47
C LYS A 111 -8.62 -7.70 -3.98
N TRP A 112 -7.42 -7.31 -4.41
CA TRP A 112 -7.06 -6.00 -4.95
C TRP A 112 -6.99 -5.94 -6.48
N GLN A 113 -7.39 -7.02 -7.16
CA GLN A 113 -7.55 -7.03 -8.61
C GLN A 113 -8.79 -6.28 -9.09
N ASP A 114 -9.70 -5.94 -8.18
CA ASP A 114 -10.80 -5.01 -8.43
C ASP A 114 -10.25 -3.57 -8.45
N ASP A 115 -10.31 -2.92 -9.61
CA ASP A 115 -9.84 -1.55 -9.86
C ASP A 115 -10.51 -0.54 -8.94
N ASP A 116 -11.85 -0.55 -8.89
CA ASP A 116 -12.62 0.42 -8.13
C ASP A 116 -12.35 0.30 -6.64
N LYS A 117 -12.28 -0.95 -6.14
CA LYS A 117 -11.96 -1.20 -4.74
C LYS A 117 -10.54 -0.79 -4.38
N PHE A 118 -9.57 -1.12 -5.22
CA PHE A 118 -8.17 -0.74 -5.00
C PHE A 118 -7.98 0.78 -5.04
N LEU A 119 -8.50 1.43 -6.08
CA LEU A 119 -8.43 2.88 -6.23
C LEU A 119 -9.17 3.61 -5.11
N THR A 120 -10.31 3.09 -4.64
CA THR A 120 -11.03 3.67 -3.50
C THR A 120 -10.13 3.76 -2.26
N VAL A 121 -9.42 2.68 -1.91
CA VAL A 121 -8.48 2.69 -0.78
C VAL A 121 -7.34 3.69 -1.01
N MET A 122 -6.75 3.69 -2.20
CA MET A 122 -5.66 4.62 -2.53
C MET A 122 -6.10 6.09 -2.46
N ILE A 123 -7.31 6.41 -2.94
CA ILE A 123 -7.87 7.77 -2.92
C ILE A 123 -8.18 8.19 -1.47
N VAL A 124 -8.80 7.33 -0.67
CA VAL A 124 -9.12 7.59 0.73
C VAL A 124 -7.84 7.90 1.51
N ASP A 125 -6.81 7.07 1.36
CA ASP A 125 -5.52 7.25 2.05
C ASP A 125 -4.77 8.49 1.55
N GLY A 126 -4.78 8.75 0.24
CA GLY A 126 -4.19 9.94 -0.35
C GLY A 126 -4.84 11.23 0.15
N CYS A 127 -6.17 11.27 0.21
CA CYS A 127 -6.91 12.42 0.75
C CYS A 127 -6.60 12.64 2.23
N PHE A 128 -6.48 11.56 3.02
CA PHE A 128 -6.11 11.66 4.42
C PHE A 128 -4.72 12.30 4.62
N VAL A 129 -3.71 11.84 3.88
CA VAL A 129 -2.36 12.44 3.93
C VAL A 129 -2.41 13.91 3.51
N LEU A 130 -3.11 14.25 2.42
CA LEU A 130 -3.24 15.62 1.95
C LEU A 130 -3.92 16.55 2.97
N GLU A 131 -4.97 16.09 3.66
CA GLU A 131 -5.63 16.90 4.71
C GLU A 131 -4.75 17.09 5.95
N ILE A 132 -3.96 16.08 6.35
CA ILE A 132 -3.00 16.24 7.44
C ILE A 132 -1.93 17.28 7.08
N LEU A 133 -1.36 17.16 5.89
CA LEU A 133 -0.35 18.11 5.41
C LEU A 133 -0.94 19.53 5.35
N ARG A 134 -2.19 19.68 4.91
CA ARG A 134 -2.86 20.98 4.85
C ARG A 134 -3.17 21.58 6.23
N THR A 135 -3.53 20.77 7.22
CA THR A 135 -3.86 21.27 8.56
C THR A 135 -2.61 21.66 9.34
N THR A 136 -1.50 20.95 9.14
CA THR A 136 -0.20 21.26 9.76
C THR A 136 0.46 22.53 9.21
N THR A 137 0.20 22.90 7.94
CA THR A 137 0.71 24.16 7.38
C THR A 137 -0.11 25.40 7.76
N GLN A 138 -1.33 25.24 8.26
CA GLN A 138 -2.21 26.36 8.64
C GLN A 138 -2.02 26.82 10.09
N THR A 139 -1.28 26.07 10.91
CA THR A 139 -1.00 26.45 12.30
C THR A 139 0.09 27.51 12.45
N ASP A 140 0.72 27.97 11.37
CA ASP A 140 1.84 28.92 11.38
C ASP A 140 1.45 30.38 11.08
N HIS A 141 0.16 30.69 11.00
CA HIS A 141 -0.35 32.06 10.85
C HIS A 141 -1.46 32.35 11.85
N LYS A 142 -1.09 32.53 13.13
CA LYS A 142 -1.88 33.35 14.04
C LYS A 142 -1.12 34.67 14.23
N PRO A 143 -1.64 35.81 13.75
CA PRO A 143 -1.16 37.10 14.23
C PRO A 143 -1.37 37.11 15.75
N GLN A 144 -0.31 37.41 16.49
CA GLN A 144 -0.44 37.77 17.89
C GLN A 144 -1.09 39.15 17.95
N ASP A 145 -2.34 39.20 18.38
CA ASP A 145 -2.96 40.39 18.96
C ASP A 145 -2.73 40.35 20.49
#